data_AF-A0A259TMQ8-F1
#
_entry.id   AF-A0A259TMQ8-F1
#
_cell.length_a   1.000
_cell.length_b   1.000
_cell.length_c   1.000
_cell.angle_alpha   90.00
_cell.angle_beta   90.00
_cell.angle_gamma   90.00
#
_symmetry.space_group_name_H-M   'P 1'
#
loop_
_entity.id
_entity.type
_entity.pdbx_description
1 polymer ?
#
loop_
_entity_poly.entity_id
_entity_poly.type
_entity_poly.pdbx_seq_one_letter_code
_entity_poly.pdbx_strand_id
1 'polypeptide(L)' 'MQAFWFGANGCEYVAWKGSHQIYVYPTDEYPSPPSYIIQHKKRIETLEEFDNALIHGIRMRATYSEIGTGVFGD' A
#
# COMPACT_ATOMS: atom_id res chain seq x y z
N MET A 1 1.31 -16.60 -6.50
CA MET A 1 1.28 -15.34 -5.71
C MET A 1 -0.07 -14.68 -5.98
N GLN A 2 -0.86 -14.40 -4.95
CA GLN A 2 -2.22 -13.84 -5.07
C GLN A 2 -2.25 -12.45 -4.42
N ALA A 3 -2.89 -11.49 -5.07
CA ALA A 3 -3.14 -10.15 -4.55
C ALA A 3 -4.65 -9.93 -4.39
N PHE A 4 -5.02 -9.18 -3.36
CA PHE A 4 -6.33 -8.57 -3.21
C PHE A 4 -6.23 -7.13 -3.69
N TRP A 5 -7.17 -6.72 -4.52
CA TRP A 5 -7.18 -5.41 -5.14
C TRP A 5 -8.61 -4.86 -5.19
N PHE A 6 -8.75 -3.62 -4.73
CA PHE A 6 -9.97 -2.84 -4.82
C PHE A 6 -9.65 -1.41 -5.29
N GLY A 7 -10.41 -0.89 -6.24
CA GLY A 7 -10.28 0.49 -6.73
C GLY A 7 -11.49 1.33 -6.30
N ALA A 8 -11.25 2.45 -5.62
CA ALA A 8 -12.30 3.37 -5.19
C ALA A 8 -11.76 4.78 -4.94
N ASN A 9 -12.57 5.81 -5.21
CA ASN A 9 -12.29 7.21 -4.89
C ASN A 9 -10.92 7.72 -5.42
N GLY A 10 -10.55 7.35 -6.65
CA GLY A 10 -9.27 7.76 -7.25
C GLY A 10 -8.05 7.11 -6.60
N CYS A 11 -8.24 5.98 -5.90
CA CYS A 11 -7.18 5.22 -5.27
C CYS A 11 -7.30 3.72 -5.61
N GLU A 12 -6.15 3.07 -5.69
CA GLU A 12 -6.02 1.61 -5.73
C GLU A 12 -5.52 1.10 -4.38
N TYR A 13 -6.24 0.14 -3.82
CA TYR A 13 -5.93 -0.51 -2.56
C TYR A 13 -5.44 -1.93 -2.86
N VAL A 14 -4.17 -2.21 -2.56
CA VAL A 14 -3.53 -3.47 -2.94
C VAL A 14 -2.88 -4.13 -1.74
N ALA A 15 -3.17 -5.41 -1.53
CA ALA A 15 -2.51 -6.24 -0.53
C ALA A 15 -2.14 -7.61 -1.08
N TRP A 16 -0.97 -8.11 -0.69
CA TRP A 16 -0.56 -9.48 -0.99
C TRP A 16 -1.20 -10.45 0.00
N LYS A 17 -1.58 -11.65 -0.48
CA LYS A 17 -2.01 -12.72 0.41
C LYS A 17 -0.92 -13.05 1.44
N GLY A 18 -1.31 -13.10 2.72
CA GLY A 18 -0.44 -13.29 3.86
C GLY A 18 0.22 -12.01 4.38
N SER A 19 -0.02 -10.84 3.76
CA SER A 19 0.47 -9.55 4.28
C SER A 19 -0.37 -9.09 5.48
N HIS A 20 0.18 -8.11 6.20
CA HIS A 20 -0.54 -7.36 7.23
C HIS A 20 -0.86 -5.92 6.77
N GLN A 21 -0.62 -5.62 5.49
CA GLN A 21 -0.55 -4.27 4.96
C GLN A 21 -1.33 -4.15 3.66
N ILE A 22 -2.11 -3.09 3.55
CA ILE A 22 -2.72 -2.61 2.31
C ILE A 22 -2.00 -1.33 1.89
N TYR A 23 -1.47 -1.31 0.68
CA TYR A 23 -0.87 -0.12 0.07
C TYR A 23 -1.95 0.65 -0.69
N VAL A 24 -1.98 1.96 -0.51
CA VAL A 24 -2.95 2.85 -1.17
C VAL A 24 -2.21 3.68 -2.20
N TYR A 25 -2.48 3.46 -3.48
CA TYR A 25 -1.88 4.16 -4.60
C TYR A 25 -2.85 5.23 -5.10
N PRO A 26 -2.42 6.50 -5.24
CA PRO A 26 -3.19 7.48 -6.00
C PRO A 26 -3.18 7.11 -7.50
N THR A 27 -4.23 7.51 -8.24
CA THR A 27 -4.36 7.18 -9.68
C THR A 27 -4.28 8.39 -10.61
N ASP A 28 -4.02 9.58 -10.06
CA ASP A 28 -4.02 10.86 -10.77
C ASP A 28 -2.65 11.29 -11.32
N GLU A 29 -1.55 10.71 -10.82
CA GLU A 29 -0.19 11.12 -11.17
C GLU A 29 0.72 9.92 -11.54
N TYR A 30 1.86 10.17 -12.18
CA TYR A 30 2.90 9.14 -12.42
C TYR A 30 4.31 9.73 -12.26
N PRO A 31 5.23 9.06 -11.53
CA PRO A 31 5.02 7.84 -10.75
C PRO A 31 4.11 8.09 -9.55
N SER A 32 3.20 7.14 -9.28
CA SER A 32 2.30 7.16 -8.12
C SER A 32 2.77 6.16 -7.07
N PRO A 33 3.74 6.50 -6.21
CA PRO A 33 4.08 5.65 -5.08
C PRO A 33 2.89 5.60 -4.10
N PRO A 34 2.81 4.57 -3.23
CA PRO A 34 1.77 4.50 -2.21
C PRO A 34 1.70 5.79 -1.37
N SER A 35 0.55 6.45 -1.32
CA SER A 35 0.36 7.63 -0.49
C SER A 35 0.06 7.28 0.97
N TYR A 36 -0.50 6.08 1.20
CA TYR A 36 -0.78 5.54 2.52
C TYR A 36 -0.49 4.06 2.61
N ILE A 37 -0.28 3.60 3.85
CA ILE A 37 -0.29 2.20 4.24
C ILE A 37 -1.39 2.02 5.28
N ILE A 38 -2.27 1.04 5.09
CA ILE A 38 -3.23 0.61 6.10
C ILE A 38 -2.65 -0.65 6.75
N GLN A 39 -2.26 -0.53 8.03
CA GLN A 39 -1.70 -1.62 8.80
C GLN A 39 -2.80 -2.34 9.59
N HIS A 40 -2.86 -3.66 9.44
CA HIS A 40 -3.77 -4.51 10.19
C HIS A 40 -3.02 -5.52 11.07
N LYS A 41 -3.64 -5.97 12.16
CA LYS A 41 -3.01 -6.92 13.09
C LYS A 41 -3.01 -8.34 12.56
N LYS A 42 -4.07 -8.74 11.86
CA LYS A 42 -4.21 -10.07 11.28
C LYS A 42 -3.60 -10.12 9.87
N ARG A 43 -3.14 -11.30 9.46
CA ARG A 43 -2.77 -11.57 8.06
C ARG A 43 -4.02 -11.55 7.18
N ILE A 44 -3.86 -11.08 5.96
CA ILE A 44 -4.90 -11.03 4.95
C ILE A 44 -4.79 -12.30 4.09
N GLU A 45 -5.61 -13.31 4.36
CA GLU A 45 -5.67 -14.59 3.65
C GLU A 45 -6.89 -14.71 2.73
N THR A 46 -7.94 -13.90 2.98
CA THR A 46 -9.21 -13.89 2.26
C THR A 46 -9.66 -12.47 1.89
N LEU A 47 -10.65 -12.36 0.99
CA LEU A 47 -11.29 -11.08 0.65
C LEU A 47 -12.00 -10.44 1.85
N GLU A 48 -12.65 -11.24 2.71
CA GLU A 48 -13.32 -10.73 3.91
C GLU A 48 -12.33 -10.10 4.90
N GLU A 49 -11.13 -10.68 5.03
CA GLU A 49 -10.06 -10.10 5.85
C GLU A 49 -9.46 -8.85 5.22
N PHE A 50 -9.42 -8.78 3.89
CA PHE A 50 -9.03 -7.57 3.18
C PHE A 50 -10.03 -6.43 3.43
N ASP A 51 -11.33 -6.70 3.31
CA ASP A 51 -12.39 -5.73 3.63
C ASP A 51 -12.35 -5.30 5.10
N ASN A 52 -12.13 -6.26 6.01
CA ASN A 52 -11.97 -5.97 7.44
C ASN A 52 -10.77 -5.04 7.70
N ALA A 53 -9.64 -5.30 7.04
CA ALA A 53 -8.44 -4.47 7.14
C ALA A 53 -8.65 -3.07 6.56
N LEU A 54 -9.44 -2.90 5.50
CA LEU A 54 -9.79 -1.58 4.95
C LEU A 54 -10.60 -0.73 5.96
N ILE A 55 -11.52 -1.35 6.69
CA ILE A 55 -12.43 -0.65 7.62
C ILE A 55 -11.76 -0.40 8.98
N HIS A 56 -11.01 -1.37 9.49
CA HIS A 56 -10.51 -1.37 10.87
C HIS A 56 -8.99 -1.22 10.99
N GLY A 57 -8.27 -1.16 9.88
CA GLY A 57 -6.82 -0.96 9.88
C GLY A 57 -6.40 0.46 10.26
N ILE A 58 -5.16 0.60 10.72
CA ILE A 58 -4.57 1.90 11.07
C ILE A 58 -3.96 2.50 9.81
N ARG A 59 -4.49 3.64 9.37
CA ARG A 59 -3.98 4.35 8.20
C ARG A 59 -2.78 5.24 8.57
N MET A 60 -1.67 5.04 7.88
CA MET A 60 -0.42 5.79 8.04
C MET A 60 -0.08 6.47 6.72
N ARG A 61 0.37 7.73 6.76
CA ARG A 61 0.81 8.46 5.56
C ARG A 61 2.23 8.02 5.20
N ALA A 62 2.46 7.71 3.94
CA ALA A 62 3.81 7.45 3.45
C ALA A 62 4.53 8.78 3.18
N THR A 63 5.83 8.80 3.47
CA THR A 63 6.73 9.92 3.18
C THR A 63 7.96 9.36 2.49
N TYR A 64 8.34 9.97 1.38
CA TYR A 64 9.48 9.55 0.58
C TYR A 64 10.58 10.61 0.67
N SER A 65 11.82 10.15 0.80
CA SER A 65 13.00 10.99 0.75
C SER A 65 13.84 10.59 -0.45
N GLU A 66 14.33 11.58 -1.19
CA GLU A 66 15.29 11.32 -2.25
C GLU A 66 16.57 10.75 -1.63
N ILE A 67 17.05 9.63 -2.19
CA ILE A 67 18.40 9.15 -1.90
C ILE A 67 19.29 9.82 -2.94
N GLY A 68 20.09 10.79 -2.50
CA GLY A 68 21.04 11.49 -3.36
C GLY A 68 21.97 10.48 -4.04
N THR A 69 22.15 10.61 -5.35
CA THR A 69 23.09 9.79 -6.11
C THR A 69 24.51 10.11 -5.64
N GLY A 70 25.06 9.26 -4.77
CA GLY A 70 26.49 9.27 -4.48
C GLY A 70 27.22 9.02 -5.79
N VAL A 71 28.01 10.00 -6.24
CA VAL A 71 28.96 9.83 -7.33
C VAL A 71 29.99 8.80 -6.81
N PHE A 72 29.91 7.56 -7.29
CA PHE A 72 31.03 6.65 -7.17
C PHE A 72 32.11 7.22 -8.10
N GLY A 73 33.02 8.00 -7.53
CA GLY A 73 34.21 8.47 -8.24
C GLY A 73 35.10 7.28 -8.55
N ASP A 74 35.51 7.18 -9.81
CA ASP A 74 36.49 6.23 -10.33
C ASP A 74 37.85 6.32 -9.60
#